data_AF-A0A1D7XY50-F1
#
_entry.id   AF-A0A1D7XY50-F1
#
_cell.length_a   1.000
_cell.length_b   1.000
_cell.length_c   1.000
_cell.angle_alpha   90.00
_cell.angle_beta   90.00
_cell.angle_gamma   90.00
#
_symmetry.space_group_name_H-M   'P 1'
#
loop_
_entity.id
_entity.type
_entity.pdbx_description
1 polymer ?
#
loop_
_entity_poly.entity_id
_entity_poly.type
_entity_poly.pdbx_seq_one_letter_code
_entity_poly.pdbx_strand_id
1 'polypeptide(L)'
;MSKTAAELMAELANNKEYLDKKKRQDEKFANLEKIYTEDERKLVAELSKSGYPVRSVWDFVNSDNYYLGAVPILINHLKAKHHPKILAGLARSLAVAELSSNDELWELLLNLYDQTLSDSEISVPEERGAQESIAVALECLAISSRADGLKKLISRNPKGDGVRWLKDKLKYFCQN
;
A
#
# COMPACT_ATOMS: atom_id res chain seq x y z
N MET A 1 -19.71 -36.60 3.71
CA MET A 1 -18.92 -36.49 2.46
C MET A 1 -18.82 -35.01 2.12
N SER A 2 -17.62 -34.42 2.12
CA SER A 2 -17.41 -33.02 1.74
C SER A 2 -17.46 -32.92 0.21
N LYS A 3 -18.09 -31.88 -0.33
CA LYS A 3 -18.00 -31.53 -1.75
C LYS A 3 -16.54 -31.21 -2.11
N THR A 4 -16.12 -31.61 -3.30
CA THR A 4 -14.82 -31.23 -3.87
C THR A 4 -14.90 -29.81 -4.46
N ALA A 5 -13.75 -29.15 -4.62
CA ALA A 5 -13.68 -27.82 -5.24
C ALA A 5 -14.22 -27.85 -6.69
N ALA A 6 -14.04 -28.94 -7.43
CA ALA A 6 -14.54 -29.08 -8.79
C ALA A 6 -16.07 -29.22 -8.84
N GLU A 7 -16.66 -30.00 -7.95
CA GLU A 7 -18.12 -30.13 -7.84
C GLU A 7 -18.78 -28.81 -7.41
N LEU A 8 -18.14 -28.08 -6.49
CA LEU A 8 -18.59 -26.75 -6.08
C LEU A 8 -18.51 -25.74 -7.25
N MET A 9 -17.42 -25.75 -8.02
CA MET A 9 -17.28 -24.87 -9.20
C MET A 9 -18.30 -25.19 -10.30
N ALA A 10 -18.62 -26.47 -10.52
CA ALA A 10 -19.64 -26.89 -11.49
C ALA A 10 -21.06 -26.47 -11.06
N GLU A 11 -21.35 -26.49 -9.76
CA GLU A 11 -22.61 -25.98 -9.21
C GLU A 11 -22.71 -24.46 -9.32
N LEU A 12 -21.64 -23.74 -9.00
CA LEU A 12 -21.55 -22.29 -9.14
C LEU A 12 -21.65 -21.83 -10.60
N ALA A 13 -21.09 -22.59 -11.54
CA ALA A 13 -21.19 -22.31 -12.98
C ALA A 13 -22.62 -22.38 -13.53
N ASN A 14 -23.54 -23.05 -12.84
CA ASN A 14 -24.95 -23.13 -13.22
C ASN A 14 -25.86 -22.25 -12.35
N ASN A 15 -25.31 -21.55 -11.35
CA ASN A 15 -26.05 -20.65 -10.49
C ASN A 15 -26.10 -19.23 -11.09
N LYS A 16 -27.26 -18.85 -11.62
CA LYS A 16 -27.49 -17.54 -12.26
C LYS A 16 -27.18 -16.36 -11.34
N GLU A 17 -27.54 -16.43 -10.06
CA GLU A 17 -27.29 -15.35 -9.09
C GLU A 17 -25.78 -15.18 -8.85
N TYR A 18 -25.05 -16.29 -8.72
CA TYR A 18 -23.59 -16.26 -8.59
C TYR A 18 -22.92 -15.66 -9.83
N LEU A 19 -23.32 -16.08 -11.03
CA LEU A 19 -22.78 -15.56 -12.28
C LEU A 19 -23.07 -14.06 -12.44
N ASP A 20 -24.29 -13.61 -12.15
CA ASP A 20 -24.67 -12.19 -12.23
C ASP A 20 -23.90 -11.36 -11.20
N LYS A 21 -23.70 -11.88 -9.98
CA LYS A 21 -22.88 -11.22 -8.95
C LYS A 21 -21.41 -11.14 -9.37
N LYS A 22 -20.85 -12.22 -9.89
CA LYS A 22 -19.47 -12.28 -10.40
C LYS A 22 -19.27 -11.28 -11.54
N LYS A 23 -20.18 -11.26 -12.53
CA LYS A 23 -20.11 -10.31 -13.64
C LYS A 23 -20.11 -8.86 -13.17
N ARG A 24 -20.99 -8.49 -12.21
CA ARG A 24 -21.01 -7.13 -11.64
C ARG A 24 -19.72 -6.79 -10.89
N GLN A 25 -19.11 -7.77 -10.22
CA GLN A 25 -17.81 -7.59 -9.57
C GLN A 25 -16.71 -7.38 -10.61
N ASP A 26 -16.64 -8.25 -11.63
CA ASP A 26 -15.65 -8.16 -12.70
C ASP A 26 -15.74 -6.83 -13.46
N GLU A 27 -16.95 -6.33 -13.74
CA GLU A 27 -17.17 -5.01 -14.35
C GLU A 27 -16.67 -3.86 -13.47
N LYS A 28 -16.89 -3.93 -12.15
CA LYS A 28 -16.36 -2.94 -11.19
C LYS A 28 -14.83 -2.98 -11.15
N PHE A 29 -14.24 -4.16 -11.05
CA PHE A 29 -12.78 -4.34 -11.06
C PHE A 29 -12.17 -3.82 -12.35
N ALA A 30 -12.77 -4.12 -13.51
CA ALA A 30 -12.29 -3.61 -14.79
C ALA A 30 -12.35 -2.07 -14.89
N ASN A 31 -13.34 -1.44 -14.26
CA ASN A 31 -13.42 0.03 -14.22
C ASN A 31 -12.36 0.64 -13.29
N LEU A 32 -12.17 0.07 -12.10
CA LEU A 32 -11.12 0.48 -11.16
C LEU A 32 -9.74 0.32 -11.77
N GLU A 33 -9.48 -0.79 -12.45
CA GLU A 33 -8.19 -1.06 -13.11
C GLU A 33 -7.84 0.02 -14.14
N LYS A 34 -8.82 0.51 -14.90
CA LYS A 34 -8.61 1.62 -15.84
C LYS A 34 -8.22 2.92 -15.13
N ILE A 35 -8.88 3.20 -13.99
CA ILE A 35 -8.57 4.38 -13.17
C ILE A 35 -7.13 4.27 -12.66
N TYR A 36 -6.74 3.10 -12.15
CA TYR A 36 -5.41 2.86 -11.59
C TYR A 36 -4.32 2.97 -12.66
N THR A 37 -4.57 2.34 -13.81
CA THR A 37 -3.67 2.37 -14.97
C THR A 37 -3.42 3.81 -15.43
N GLU A 38 -4.45 4.65 -15.49
CA GLU A 38 -4.28 6.05 -15.90
C GLU A 38 -3.55 6.88 -14.84
N ASP A 39 -3.86 6.64 -13.55
CA ASP A 39 -3.22 7.34 -12.42
C ASP A 39 -1.71 7.07 -12.35
N GLU A 40 -1.29 5.81 -12.51
CA GLU A 40 0.13 5.43 -12.46
C GLU A 40 0.86 5.52 -13.81
N ARG A 41 0.16 5.89 -14.90
CA ARG A 41 0.72 5.91 -16.26
C ARG A 41 2.02 6.71 -16.36
N LYS A 42 2.07 7.88 -15.72
CA LYS A 42 3.27 8.73 -15.71
C LYS A 42 4.42 8.10 -14.93
N LEU A 43 4.11 7.53 -13.76
CA LEU A 43 5.07 6.81 -12.93
C LEU A 43 5.70 5.64 -13.70
N VAL A 44 4.87 4.77 -14.30
CA VAL A 44 5.34 3.60 -15.06
C VAL A 44 6.19 4.04 -16.25
N ALA A 45 5.79 5.09 -16.98
CA ALA A 45 6.58 5.60 -18.10
C ALA A 45 7.96 6.14 -17.67
N GLU A 46 8.04 6.80 -16.52
CA GLU A 46 9.29 7.34 -15.97
C GLU A 46 10.21 6.23 -15.45
N LEU A 47 9.65 5.23 -14.75
CA LEU A 47 10.38 4.04 -14.31
C LEU A 47 10.95 3.26 -15.49
N SER A 48 10.15 3.03 -16.53
CA SER A 48 10.57 2.33 -17.75
C SER A 48 11.72 3.04 -18.45
N LYS A 49 11.64 4.38 -18.60
CA LYS A 49 12.73 5.21 -19.17
C LYS A 49 14.03 5.13 -18.36
N SER A 50 13.92 4.89 -17.06
CA SER A 50 15.05 4.80 -16.13
C SER A 50 15.61 3.38 -16.01
N GLY A 51 15.15 2.44 -16.84
CA GLY A 51 15.64 1.06 -16.87
C GLY A 51 14.88 0.08 -15.97
N TYR A 52 13.72 0.48 -15.44
CA TYR A 52 12.86 -0.36 -14.60
C TYR A 52 11.54 -0.68 -15.32
N PRO A 53 11.51 -1.69 -16.19
CA PRO A 53 10.33 -2.04 -16.97
C PRO A 53 9.30 -2.77 -16.10
N VAL A 54 8.48 -2.00 -15.39
CA VAL A 54 7.33 -2.50 -14.62
C VAL A 54 6.02 -2.21 -15.35
N ARG A 55 4.98 -2.97 -15.02
CA ARG A 55 3.60 -2.72 -15.48
C ARG A 55 2.83 -1.88 -14.48
N SER A 56 3.17 -1.99 -13.20
CA SER A 56 2.56 -1.26 -12.10
C SER A 56 3.58 -1.03 -10.99
N VAL A 57 3.38 -0.02 -10.15
CA VAL A 57 4.19 0.18 -8.93
C VAL A 57 4.15 -1.04 -8.01
N TRP A 58 3.05 -1.80 -8.06
CA TRP A 58 2.87 -3.03 -7.28
C TRP A 58 3.87 -4.13 -7.63
N ASP A 59 4.51 -4.09 -8.80
CA ASP A 59 5.55 -5.03 -9.19
C ASP A 59 6.78 -4.96 -8.28
N PHE A 60 6.99 -3.84 -7.57
CA PHE A 60 8.13 -3.67 -6.66
C PHE A 60 7.92 -4.29 -5.27
N VAL A 61 6.67 -4.42 -4.80
CA VAL A 61 6.32 -4.76 -3.40
C VAL A 61 6.87 -6.12 -2.95
N ASN A 62 7.12 -7.04 -3.89
CA ASN A 62 7.67 -8.37 -3.61
C ASN A 62 8.93 -8.68 -4.44
N SER A 63 9.62 -7.64 -4.93
CA SER A 63 10.83 -7.82 -5.74
C SER A 63 12.11 -7.73 -4.89
N ASP A 64 13.22 -8.30 -5.37
CA ASP A 64 14.50 -8.45 -4.63
C ASP A 64 15.27 -7.12 -4.41
N ASN A 65 14.58 -5.99 -4.18
CA ASN A 65 15.16 -4.65 -3.95
C ASN A 65 16.16 -4.16 -5.02
N TYR A 66 16.20 -4.77 -6.21
CA TYR A 66 17.06 -4.35 -7.32
C TYR A 66 16.71 -2.95 -7.88
N TYR A 67 15.59 -2.38 -7.43
CA TYR A 67 15.03 -1.11 -7.86
C TYR A 67 15.40 0.07 -6.96
N LEU A 68 16.37 -0.06 -6.06
CA LEU A 68 16.79 1.06 -5.19
C LEU A 68 17.19 2.33 -5.96
N GLY A 69 17.71 2.20 -7.19
CA GLY A 69 17.97 3.36 -8.05
C GLY A 69 16.71 4.10 -8.54
N ALA A 70 15.53 3.49 -8.46
CA ALA A 70 14.23 4.10 -8.76
C ALA A 70 13.65 4.88 -7.56
N VAL A 71 14.22 4.77 -6.36
CA VAL A 71 13.69 5.41 -5.14
C VAL A 71 13.44 6.91 -5.30
N PRO A 72 14.32 7.72 -5.92
CA PRO A 72 14.03 9.14 -6.13
C PRO A 72 12.76 9.38 -6.95
N ILE A 73 12.48 8.54 -7.94
CA ILE A 73 11.26 8.59 -8.76
C ILE A 73 10.05 8.26 -7.87
N LEU A 74 10.13 7.16 -7.12
CA LEU A 74 9.05 6.72 -6.22
C LEU A 74 8.71 7.80 -5.17
N ILE A 75 9.71 8.44 -4.56
CA ILE A 75 9.49 9.54 -3.59
C ILE A 75 8.82 10.74 -4.26
N ASN A 76 9.23 11.10 -5.47
CA ASN A 76 8.61 12.20 -6.21
C ASN A 76 7.14 11.93 -6.51
N HIS A 77 6.80 10.70 -6.93
CA HIS A 77 5.40 10.31 -7.14
C HIS A 77 4.63 10.17 -5.82
N LEU A 78 5.27 9.77 -4.71
CA LEU A 78 4.64 9.74 -3.39
C LEU A 78 4.16 11.13 -2.92
N LYS A 79 4.81 12.22 -3.37
CA LYS A 79 4.37 13.60 -3.11
C LYS A 79 3.18 14.03 -3.98
N ALA A 80 2.91 13.33 -5.07
CA ALA A 80 1.79 13.63 -5.95
C ALA A 80 0.48 13.04 -5.39
N LYS A 81 -0.65 13.64 -5.78
CA LYS A 81 -1.96 13.10 -5.43
C LYS A 81 -2.26 11.90 -6.33
N HIS A 82 -2.15 10.71 -5.76
CA HIS A 82 -2.50 9.44 -6.39
C HIS A 82 -3.80 8.88 -5.84
N HIS A 83 -4.39 7.95 -6.61
CA HIS A 83 -5.45 7.10 -6.11
C HIS A 83 -4.97 6.30 -4.87
N PRO A 84 -5.79 6.09 -3.82
CA PRO A 84 -5.39 5.36 -2.60
C PRO A 84 -4.69 4.03 -2.87
N LYS A 85 -5.15 3.28 -3.87
CA LYS A 85 -4.52 2.03 -4.31
C LYS A 85 -3.10 2.21 -4.85
N ILE A 86 -2.83 3.27 -5.60
CA ILE A 86 -1.49 3.56 -6.13
C ILE A 86 -0.59 4.11 -5.01
N LEU A 87 -1.13 4.97 -4.13
CA LEU A 87 -0.44 5.45 -2.94
C LEU A 87 0.00 4.28 -2.03
N ALA A 88 -0.87 3.29 -1.82
CA ALA A 88 -0.56 2.09 -1.07
C ALA A 88 0.62 1.30 -1.69
N GLY A 89 0.61 1.13 -3.01
CA GLY A 89 1.70 0.50 -3.75
C GLY A 89 3.02 1.24 -3.59
N LEU A 90 3.02 2.56 -3.83
CA LEU A 90 4.18 3.44 -3.64
C LEU A 90 4.77 3.34 -2.22
N ALA A 91 3.93 3.46 -1.19
CA ALA A 91 4.38 3.37 0.20
C ALA A 91 5.02 2.01 0.51
N ARG A 92 4.40 0.91 0.06
CA ARG A 92 4.95 -0.44 0.27
C ARG A 92 6.24 -0.69 -0.48
N SER A 93 6.37 -0.18 -1.70
CA SER A 93 7.63 -0.26 -2.47
C SER A 93 8.76 0.57 -1.83
N LEU A 94 8.41 1.55 -0.98
CA LEU A 94 9.37 2.34 -0.21
C LEU A 94 9.60 1.79 1.22
N ALA A 95 8.94 0.71 1.61
CA ALA A 95 9.12 0.05 2.90
C ALA A 95 10.38 -0.82 2.92
N VAL A 96 11.54 -0.18 2.75
CA VAL A 96 12.86 -0.82 2.62
C VAL A 96 13.80 -0.28 3.71
N ALA A 97 14.42 -1.17 4.49
CA ALA A 97 15.17 -0.78 5.69
C ALA A 97 16.41 0.06 5.37
N GLU A 98 16.99 -0.11 4.19
CA GLU A 98 18.09 0.68 3.64
C GLU A 98 17.74 2.17 3.50
N LEU A 99 16.46 2.52 3.48
CA LEU A 99 15.96 3.89 3.44
C LEU A 99 15.74 4.51 4.84
N SER A 100 16.10 3.80 5.92
CA SER A 100 15.94 4.28 7.30
C SER A 100 16.73 5.56 7.63
N SER A 101 17.72 5.94 6.82
CA SER A 101 18.45 7.21 6.96
C SER A 101 17.86 8.36 6.12
N ASN A 102 16.79 8.12 5.35
CA ASN A 102 16.17 9.14 4.51
C ASN A 102 15.13 9.93 5.31
N ASP A 103 15.51 11.12 5.78
CA ASP A 103 14.63 11.97 6.61
C ASP A 103 13.49 12.61 5.82
N GLU A 104 13.71 12.93 4.54
CA GLU A 104 12.66 13.47 3.68
C GLU A 104 11.51 12.48 3.50
N LEU A 105 11.84 11.21 3.20
CA LEU A 105 10.86 10.14 3.08
C LEU A 105 10.12 9.90 4.40
N TRP A 106 10.85 9.93 5.52
CA TRP A 106 10.25 9.77 6.85
C TRP A 106 9.18 10.82 7.14
N GLU A 107 9.53 12.10 7.00
CA GLU A 107 8.59 13.20 7.26
C GLU A 107 7.42 13.18 6.28
N LEU A 108 7.67 12.82 5.02
CA LEU A 108 6.62 12.65 4.02
C LEU A 108 5.62 11.55 4.42
N LEU A 109 6.11 10.39 4.89
CA LEU A 109 5.26 9.29 5.34
C LEU A 109 4.44 9.66 6.58
N LEU A 110 5.03 10.38 7.55
CA LEU A 110 4.29 10.87 8.72
C LEU A 110 3.13 11.79 8.31
N ASN A 111 3.40 12.73 7.40
CA ASN A 111 2.38 13.66 6.89
C ASN A 111 1.29 12.94 6.10
N LEU A 112 1.67 12.01 5.22
CA LEU A 112 0.72 11.23 4.44
C LEU A 112 -0.16 10.35 5.32
N TYR A 113 0.39 9.77 6.38
CA TYR A 113 -0.38 8.97 7.33
C TYR A 113 -1.54 9.77 7.96
N ASP A 114 -1.23 11.00 8.41
CA ASP A 114 -2.20 11.90 9.03
C ASP A 114 -3.26 12.41 8.02
N GLN A 115 -2.94 12.41 6.72
CA GLN A 115 -3.84 12.87 5.65
C GLN A 115 -4.64 11.74 4.98
N THR A 116 -4.27 10.49 5.22
CA THR A 116 -4.91 9.33 4.59
C THR A 116 -6.04 8.83 5.48
N LEU A 117 -7.21 8.54 4.91
CA LEU A 117 -8.34 7.99 5.65
C LEU A 117 -8.02 6.57 6.15
N SER A 118 -8.54 6.22 7.32
CA SER A 118 -8.49 4.84 7.80
C SER A 118 -9.48 3.96 7.02
N ASP A 119 -9.23 2.65 7.00
CA ASP A 119 -10.11 1.66 6.38
C ASP A 119 -11.53 1.70 6.93
N SER A 120 -11.67 2.05 8.21
CA SER A 120 -12.97 2.20 8.86
C SER A 120 -13.82 3.34 8.31
N GLU A 121 -13.17 4.34 7.68
CA GLU A 121 -13.81 5.52 7.08
C GLU A 121 -14.08 5.33 5.58
N ILE A 122 -13.52 4.29 4.96
CA ILE A 122 -13.64 4.02 3.52
C ILE A 122 -14.75 3.00 3.27
N SER A 123 -15.77 3.41 2.51
CA SER A 123 -16.92 2.56 2.17
C SER A 123 -16.64 1.56 1.07
N VAL A 124 -15.69 1.85 0.16
CA VAL A 124 -15.28 0.99 -0.96
C VAL A 124 -14.12 0.10 -0.54
N PRO A 125 -14.32 -1.21 -0.31
CA PRO A 125 -13.25 -2.08 0.20
C PRO A 125 -12.00 -2.11 -0.67
N GLU A 126 -12.12 -1.92 -1.97
CA GLU A 126 -11.01 -1.94 -2.93
C GLU A 126 -10.09 -0.70 -2.82
N GLU A 127 -10.57 0.38 -2.20
CA GLU A 127 -9.81 1.62 -1.97
C GLU A 127 -9.11 1.66 -0.61
N ARG A 128 -9.33 0.64 0.22
CA ARG A 128 -8.72 0.47 1.55
C ARG A 128 -7.24 0.08 1.47
N GLY A 129 -6.55 0.23 2.60
CA GLY A 129 -5.18 -0.23 2.82
C GLY A 129 -4.10 0.82 2.56
N ALA A 130 -4.46 2.05 2.18
CA ALA A 130 -3.49 3.11 1.95
C ALA A 130 -2.81 3.57 3.26
N GLN A 131 -3.58 3.85 4.31
CA GLN A 131 -3.04 4.26 5.60
C GLN A 131 -2.21 3.12 6.24
N GLU A 132 -2.68 1.88 6.14
CA GLU A 132 -1.94 0.68 6.58
C GLU A 132 -0.59 0.54 5.84
N SER A 133 -0.58 0.73 4.52
CA SER A 133 0.64 0.65 3.71
C SER A 133 1.68 1.71 4.10
N ILE A 134 1.22 2.92 4.44
CA ILE A 134 2.08 3.97 4.98
C ILE A 134 2.62 3.57 6.36
N ALA A 135 1.81 2.97 7.24
CA ALA A 135 2.27 2.45 8.52
C ALA A 135 3.34 1.37 8.37
N VAL A 136 3.21 0.46 7.39
CA VAL A 136 4.24 -0.56 7.07
C VAL A 136 5.57 0.11 6.69
N ALA A 137 5.53 1.14 5.85
CA ALA A 137 6.73 1.90 5.50
C ALA A 137 7.35 2.60 6.71
N LEU A 138 6.53 3.25 7.54
CA LEU A 138 6.97 3.87 8.79
C LEU A 138 7.60 2.85 9.76
N GLU A 139 7.01 1.66 9.90
CA GLU A 139 7.57 0.60 10.75
C GLU A 139 8.95 0.15 10.25
N CYS A 140 9.08 -0.04 8.94
CA CYS A 140 10.32 -0.49 8.30
C CYS A 140 11.44 0.54 8.46
N LEU A 141 11.12 1.83 8.27
CA LEU A 141 12.07 2.95 8.35
C LEU A 141 12.30 3.45 9.80
N ALA A 142 11.61 2.87 10.78
CA ALA A 142 11.75 3.27 12.17
C ALA A 142 13.10 2.82 12.75
N ILE A 143 13.83 3.78 13.31
CA ILE A 143 15.05 3.61 14.10
C ILE A 143 14.91 4.34 15.43
N SER A 144 15.79 4.09 16.40
CA SER A 144 15.67 4.64 17.75
C SER A 144 15.54 6.17 17.79
N SER A 145 16.27 6.89 16.93
CA SER A 145 16.19 8.36 16.83
C SER A 145 14.84 8.88 16.32
N ARG A 146 14.04 8.03 15.66
CA ARG A 146 12.72 8.35 15.11
C ARG A 146 11.56 7.93 16.02
N ALA A 147 11.84 7.30 17.15
CA ALA A 147 10.83 6.80 18.08
C ALA A 147 9.86 7.91 18.55
N ASP A 148 10.34 9.12 18.79
CA ASP A 148 9.48 10.22 19.21
C ASP A 148 8.51 10.69 18.12
N GLY A 149 8.90 10.58 16.84
CA GLY A 149 8.00 10.81 15.71
C GLY A 149 6.83 9.84 15.71
N LEU A 150 7.10 8.54 15.90
CA LEU A 150 6.06 7.51 16.00
C LEU A 150 5.16 7.71 17.23
N LYS A 151 5.73 8.04 18.39
CA LYS A 151 4.93 8.33 19.60
C LYS A 151 3.93 9.44 19.33
N LYS A 152 4.37 10.55 18.73
CA LYS A 152 3.51 11.69 18.38
C LYS A 152 2.41 11.29 17.40
N LEU A 153 2.75 10.55 16.34
CA LEU A 153 1.78 10.06 15.36
C LEU A 153 0.71 9.18 16.03
N ILE A 154 1.11 8.21 16.84
CA ILE A 154 0.19 7.30 17.54
C ILE A 154 -0.71 8.06 18.52
N SER A 155 -0.19 9.09 19.20
CA SER A 155 -0.99 9.92 20.10
C SER A 155 -2.04 10.75 19.34
N ARG A 156 -1.71 11.24 18.14
CA ARG A 156 -2.65 12.00 17.30
C ARG A 156 -3.71 11.11 16.66
N ASN A 157 -3.32 9.93 16.19
CA ASN A 157 -4.20 8.99 15.52
C ASN A 157 -4.18 7.60 16.18
N PRO A 158 -4.78 7.43 17.37
CA PRO A 158 -4.68 6.18 18.14
C PRO A 158 -5.47 5.00 17.56
N LYS A 159 -6.35 5.27 16.59
CA LYS A 159 -7.23 4.27 15.94
C LYS A 159 -6.87 4.06 14.47
N GLY A 160 -5.84 4.73 13.95
CA GLY A 160 -5.42 4.57 12.57
C GLY A 160 -4.92 3.17 12.27
N ASP A 161 -4.91 2.83 10.99
CA ASP A 161 -4.49 1.51 10.54
C ASP A 161 -2.99 1.28 10.82
N GLY A 162 -2.63 0.07 11.22
CA GLY A 162 -1.24 -0.28 11.57
C GLY A 162 -0.72 0.28 12.91
N VAL A 163 -1.47 1.11 13.64
CA VAL A 163 -1.04 1.67 14.95
C VAL A 163 -0.62 0.60 15.95
N ARG A 164 -1.29 -0.57 15.93
CA ARG A 164 -0.92 -1.70 16.79
C ARG A 164 0.54 -2.11 16.59
N TRP A 165 0.97 -2.25 15.34
CA TRP A 165 2.34 -2.67 14.99
C TRP A 165 3.35 -1.58 15.28
N LEU A 166 3.00 -0.32 15.01
CA LEU A 166 3.84 0.83 15.37
C LEU A 166 4.07 0.91 16.89
N LYS A 167 3.06 0.60 17.71
CA LYS A 167 3.21 0.49 19.17
C LYS A 167 4.14 -0.66 19.57
N ASP A 168 4.02 -1.81 18.90
CA ASP A 168 4.90 -2.94 19.17
C ASP A 168 6.35 -2.63 18.76
N LYS A 169 6.56 -1.95 17.61
CA LYS A 169 7.86 -1.44 17.18
C LYS A 169 8.50 -0.51 18.21
N LEU A 170 7.73 0.41 18.79
CA LEU A 170 8.23 1.31 19.84
C LEU A 170 8.72 0.58 21.09
N LYS A 171 8.12 -0.56 21.47
CA LYS A 171 8.58 -1.34 22.62
C LYS A 171 10.01 -1.86 22.42
N TYR A 172 10.40 -2.19 21.19
CA TYR A 172 11.77 -2.62 20.88
C TYR A 172 12.81 -1.51 21.10
N PHE A 173 12.43 -0.23 20.93
CA PHE A 173 13.35 0.89 21.19
C PHE A 173 13.44 1.26 22.66
N CYS A 174 12.45 0.90 23.49
CA CYS A 174 12.47 1.17 24.94
C CYS A 174 13.19 0.07 25.74
N GLN A 175 13.51 -1.06 25.10
CA GLN A 175 14.15 -2.22 25.74
C GLN A 175 15.68 -2.29 25.50
N ASN A 176 16.20 -1.43 24.63
CA ASN A 176 17.62 -1.29 24.28
C ASN A 176 18.13 0.10 24.65
#